data_AF-A0A5A7PJ56-F1
#
_entry.id   AF-A0A5A7PJ56-F1
#
_cell.length_a   1.000
_cell.length_b   1.000
_cell.length_c   1.000
_cell.angle_alpha   90.00
_cell.angle_beta   90.00
_cell.angle_gamma   90.00
#
_symmetry.space_group_name_H-M   'P 1'
#
loop_
_entity.id
_entity.type
_entity.pdbx_description
1 polymer ?
#
loop_
_entity_poly.entity_id
_entity_poly.type
_entity_poly.pdbx_seq_one_letter_code
_entity_poly.pdbx_strand_id
1 'polypeptide(L)'
;MRRFEIYCVFFLLTSIELLTLPTYGKTNGVCISPGGRFPPFSNEGKPPKKATKGPRDLTLCRVFRRNTCCDVTQTHPALLSIRRLASSSGEGSQECLDLWELLECSVCDPRVGVQPGPPRVCASLCDRVYEACSTAYFAIDAKTQVLSPCGPSDFVCGRASEWVSNGTELCRASGFSVKPSGEESCYGGKGSLDYIANSWRNSPSDVSTRVQDREILEDFRQWIFYMPFNERVSWAVGGMVLTAGLLYVRKSQNQRLKQAAIQRTARKLGTRLNSTSSLSQGNRKGIGR
;
A
#
# COMPACT_ATOMS: atom_id res chain seq x y z
N MET A 1 18.25 -60.64 20.41
CA MET A 1 18.84 -59.50 21.16
C MET A 1 19.55 -58.48 20.27
N ARG A 2 20.33 -58.84 19.24
CA ARG A 2 21.06 -57.85 18.39
C ARG A 2 20.22 -56.91 17.53
N ARG A 3 18.96 -57.24 17.19
CA ARG A 3 18.09 -56.36 16.38
C ARG A 3 17.49 -55.21 17.19
N PHE A 4 17.25 -55.38 18.48
CA PHE A 4 16.63 -54.35 19.34
C PHE A 4 17.59 -53.19 19.63
N GLU A 5 18.87 -53.50 19.84
CA GLU A 5 19.97 -52.53 20.01
C GLU A 5 20.08 -51.56 18.82
N ILE A 6 19.95 -52.08 17.60
CA ILE A 6 20.07 -51.28 16.37
C ILE A 6 18.91 -50.29 16.24
N TYR A 7 17.68 -50.70 16.56
CA TYR A 7 16.53 -49.80 16.53
C TYR A 7 16.60 -48.71 17.60
N CYS A 8 17.16 -49.00 18.79
CA CYS A 8 17.41 -47.97 19.82
C CYS A 8 18.44 -46.93 19.38
N VAL A 9 19.52 -47.35 18.71
CA VAL A 9 20.54 -46.42 18.18
C VAL A 9 19.97 -45.53 17.08
N PHE A 10 19.15 -46.08 16.16
CA PHE A 10 18.48 -45.28 15.13
C PHE A 10 17.43 -44.31 15.71
N PHE A 11 16.69 -44.69 16.77
CA PHE A 11 15.75 -43.80 17.46
C PHE A 11 16.46 -42.69 18.26
N LEU A 12 17.65 -42.96 18.79
CA LEU A 12 18.51 -41.97 19.46
C LEU A 12 19.14 -40.99 18.47
N LEU A 13 19.56 -41.46 17.29
CA LEU A 13 20.11 -40.59 16.24
C LEU A 13 19.06 -39.66 15.63
N THR A 14 17.83 -40.13 15.41
CA THR A 14 16.73 -39.29 14.91
C THR A 14 16.22 -38.28 15.93
N SER A 15 16.38 -38.55 17.23
CA SER A 15 16.06 -37.59 18.29
C SER A 15 17.16 -36.54 18.50
N ILE A 16 18.42 -36.83 18.17
CA ILE A 16 19.52 -35.85 18.18
C ILE A 16 19.37 -34.84 17.03
N GLU A 17 18.94 -35.25 15.84
CA GLU A 17 18.66 -34.32 14.72
C GLU A 17 17.43 -33.43 14.96
N LEU A 18 16.46 -33.88 15.76
CA LEU A 18 15.29 -33.07 16.13
C LEU A 18 15.59 -32.03 17.23
N LEU A 19 16.69 -32.21 17.97
CA LEU A 19 17.15 -31.27 19.01
C LEU A 19 18.02 -30.14 18.45
N THR A 20 18.41 -30.19 17.17
CA THR A 20 19.11 -29.10 16.48
C THR A 20 18.17 -28.29 15.59
N LEU A 21 16.93 -28.07 16.01
CA LEU A 21 16.23 -26.85 15.59
C LEU A 21 17.07 -25.68 16.11
N PRO A 22 17.63 -24.80 15.27
CA PRO A 22 18.26 -23.60 15.76
C PRO A 22 17.16 -22.83 16.49
N THR A 23 17.19 -22.85 17.82
CA THR A 23 16.57 -21.83 18.64
C THR A 23 17.31 -20.55 18.28
N TYR A 24 16.87 -19.90 17.19
CA TYR A 24 17.47 -18.71 16.65
C TYR A 24 17.36 -17.65 17.74
N GLY A 25 18.51 -17.39 18.36
CA GLY A 25 18.63 -16.75 19.64
C GLY A 25 17.85 -15.44 19.69
N LYS A 26 17.21 -15.22 20.83
CA LYS A 26 16.77 -13.92 21.29
C LYS A 26 17.98 -12.98 21.20
N THR A 27 18.04 -12.18 20.14
CA THR A 27 19.14 -11.25 19.93
C THR A 27 19.04 -10.22 21.04
N ASN A 28 19.88 -10.35 22.07
CA ASN A 28 20.09 -9.36 23.13
C ASN A 28 20.83 -8.13 22.57
N GLY A 29 20.56 -7.76 21.32
CA GLY A 29 21.12 -6.60 20.65
C GLY A 29 20.37 -5.34 21.07
N VAL A 30 21.10 -4.24 21.13
CA VAL A 30 20.53 -2.90 21.29
C VAL A 30 20.30 -2.28 19.91
N CYS A 31 19.33 -1.38 19.81
CA CYS A 31 19.09 -0.61 18.61
C CYS A 31 20.31 0.28 18.30
N ILE A 32 20.78 0.24 17.06
CA ILE A 32 21.93 1.01 16.57
C ILE A 32 21.46 1.84 15.39
N SER A 33 21.67 3.17 15.43
CA SER A 33 21.21 4.02 14.34
C SER A 33 21.91 3.63 13.01
N PRO A 34 21.15 3.40 11.93
CA PRO A 34 21.70 2.89 10.66
C PRO A 34 22.58 3.92 9.90
N GLY A 35 22.36 5.22 10.14
CA GLY A 35 23.03 6.28 9.39
C GLY A 35 22.54 6.40 7.94
N GLY A 36 23.29 7.13 7.12
CA GLY A 36 22.93 7.40 5.72
C GLY A 36 21.66 8.26 5.62
N ARG A 37 20.69 7.83 4.78
CA ARG A 37 19.41 8.53 4.61
C ARG A 37 18.40 8.29 5.74
N PHE A 38 18.65 7.31 6.61
CA PHE A 38 17.70 6.88 7.62
C PHE A 38 17.82 7.73 8.89
N PRO A 39 16.70 8.25 9.45
CA PRO A 39 16.75 8.98 10.70
C PRO A 39 17.28 8.13 11.85
N PRO A 40 18.03 8.72 12.81
CA PRO A 40 18.55 7.99 13.97
C PRO A 40 17.40 7.47 14.85
N PHE A 41 17.62 6.35 15.53
CA PHE A 41 16.60 5.75 16.41
C PHE A 41 16.45 6.51 17.72
N SER A 42 15.22 6.86 18.09
CA SER A 42 14.93 7.45 19.41
C SER A 42 15.22 6.50 20.57
N ASN A 43 15.24 5.19 20.31
CA ASN A 43 15.56 4.14 21.27
C ASN A 43 16.97 3.58 21.07
N GLU A 44 17.89 4.32 20.43
CA GLU A 44 19.29 3.91 20.30
C GLU A 44 19.90 3.54 21.67
N GLY A 45 20.68 2.45 21.70
CA GLY A 45 21.25 1.88 22.92
C GLY A 45 20.27 1.07 23.79
N LYS A 46 18.98 1.00 23.42
CA LYS A 46 17.97 0.17 24.11
C LYS A 46 17.60 -1.05 23.25
N PRO A 47 17.17 -2.17 23.84
CA PRO A 47 16.71 -3.32 23.06
C PRO A 47 15.44 -2.98 22.25
N PRO A 48 15.21 -3.66 21.11
CA PRO A 48 13.94 -3.62 20.41
C PRO A 48 12.79 -3.91 21.37
N LYS A 49 11.72 -3.12 21.27
CA LYS A 49 10.57 -3.22 22.17
C LYS A 49 9.28 -2.95 21.43
N LYS A 50 8.16 -3.17 22.13
CA LYS A 50 6.84 -2.80 21.62
C LYS A 50 6.75 -1.29 21.41
N ALA A 51 6.31 -0.87 20.23
CA ALA A 51 6.09 0.53 19.91
C ALA A 51 5.01 1.15 20.83
N THR A 52 5.29 2.35 21.34
CA THR A 52 4.42 3.08 22.26
C THR A 52 3.18 3.59 21.53
N LYS A 53 1.98 3.37 22.10
CA LYS A 53 0.74 3.98 21.58
C LYS A 53 0.76 5.50 21.79
N GLY A 54 0.14 6.25 20.88
CA GLY A 54 -0.03 7.71 21.01
C GLY A 54 0.79 8.49 19.98
N PRO A 55 1.26 9.72 20.29
CA PRO A 55 1.92 10.59 19.33
C PRO A 55 3.20 10.04 18.69
N ARG A 56 3.84 9.05 19.33
CA ARG A 56 5.06 8.38 18.83
C ARG A 56 4.79 7.01 18.22
N ASP A 57 3.53 6.69 17.93
CA ASP A 57 3.16 5.42 17.33
C ASP A 57 3.65 5.32 15.87
N LEU A 58 3.77 4.09 15.38
CA LEU A 58 4.17 3.79 14.01
C LEU A 58 3.09 4.26 13.02
N THR A 59 3.47 5.13 12.10
CA THR A 59 2.60 5.61 11.00
C THR A 59 2.53 4.63 9.83
N LEU A 60 3.56 3.78 9.68
CA LEU A 60 3.69 2.69 8.72
C LEU A 60 4.42 1.51 9.39
N CYS A 61 4.66 0.38 8.72
CA CYS A 61 5.48 -0.72 9.26
C CYS A 61 4.90 -1.37 10.51
N ARG A 62 3.57 -1.40 10.63
CA ARG A 62 2.85 -1.89 11.82
C ARG A 62 3.12 -3.37 12.13
N VAL A 63 3.62 -4.13 11.16
CA VAL A 63 4.11 -5.50 11.36
C VAL A 63 5.15 -5.63 12.47
N PHE A 64 6.00 -4.63 12.64
CA PHE A 64 7.08 -4.67 13.64
C PHE A 64 6.64 -4.06 14.98
N ARG A 65 5.38 -3.63 15.11
CA ARG A 65 4.88 -2.92 16.30
C ARG A 65 5.16 -3.64 17.62
N ARG A 66 5.15 -4.97 17.64
CA ARG A 66 5.38 -5.76 18.85
C ARG A 66 6.84 -5.77 19.29
N ASN A 67 7.78 -5.61 18.37
CA ASN A 67 9.20 -5.66 18.63
C ASN A 67 9.97 -4.89 17.54
N THR A 68 10.35 -3.65 17.81
CA THR A 68 11.04 -2.78 16.85
C THR A 68 11.93 -1.76 17.54
N CYS A 69 12.86 -1.20 16.76
CA CYS A 69 13.65 -0.02 17.11
C CYS A 69 12.99 1.30 16.67
N CYS A 70 11.97 1.23 15.80
CA CYS A 70 11.34 2.39 15.18
C CYS A 70 10.28 3.07 16.06
N ASP A 71 10.09 4.36 15.81
CA ASP A 71 8.91 5.13 16.14
C ASP A 71 8.46 5.95 14.91
N VAL A 72 7.56 6.92 15.13
CA VAL A 72 7.06 7.82 14.08
C VAL A 72 8.17 8.47 13.26
N THR A 73 9.33 8.75 13.86
CA THR A 73 10.45 9.44 13.21
C THR A 73 11.00 8.65 12.03
N GLN A 74 11.00 7.31 12.14
CA GLN A 74 11.47 6.43 11.07
C GLN A 74 10.34 6.05 10.11
N THR A 75 9.12 5.86 10.61
CA THR A 75 8.01 5.39 9.76
C THR A 75 7.33 6.50 8.97
N HIS A 76 7.49 7.76 9.36
CA HIS A 76 6.88 8.89 8.66
C HIS A 76 7.51 9.13 7.28
N PRO A 77 8.86 9.19 7.13
CA PRO A 77 9.49 9.25 5.80
C PRO A 77 9.10 8.11 4.88
N ALA A 78 9.02 6.88 5.41
CA ALA A 78 8.55 5.71 4.67
C ALA A 78 7.12 5.91 4.14
N LEU A 79 6.20 6.39 4.98
CA LEU A 79 4.83 6.71 4.57
C LEU A 79 4.77 7.77 3.47
N LEU A 80 5.59 8.81 3.57
CA LEU A 80 5.67 9.85 2.53
C LEU A 80 6.19 9.27 1.21
N SER A 81 7.17 8.37 1.26
CA SER A 81 7.69 7.67 0.09
C SER A 81 6.60 6.87 -0.65
N ILE A 82 5.79 6.12 0.08
CA ILE A 82 4.66 5.36 -0.49
C ILE A 82 3.60 6.28 -1.09
N ARG A 83 3.28 7.39 -0.41
CA ARG A 83 2.32 8.37 -0.93
C ARG A 83 2.81 9.03 -2.21
N ARG A 84 4.12 9.27 -2.37
CA ARG A 84 4.71 9.79 -3.60
C ARG A 84 4.53 8.81 -4.75
N LEU A 85 4.84 7.52 -4.54
CA LEU A 85 4.60 6.48 -5.56
C LEU A 85 3.13 6.35 -5.94
N ALA A 86 2.23 6.41 -4.95
CA ALA A 86 0.79 6.30 -5.18
C ALA A 86 0.16 7.56 -5.80
N SER A 87 0.91 8.67 -5.85
CA SER A 87 0.45 9.90 -6.47
C SER A 87 0.49 9.82 -7.99
N SER A 88 -0.23 10.73 -8.66
CA SER A 88 -0.23 10.83 -10.12
C SER A 88 1.16 11.11 -10.71
N SER A 89 2.10 11.66 -9.94
CA SER A 89 3.46 11.92 -10.38
C SER A 89 4.38 10.69 -10.27
N GLY A 90 4.05 9.75 -9.37
CA GLY A 90 4.85 8.55 -9.14
C GLY A 90 4.45 7.37 -10.03
N GLU A 91 3.16 7.27 -10.37
CA GLU A 91 2.57 6.21 -11.23
C GLU A 91 2.97 4.77 -10.81
N GLY A 92 3.14 4.53 -9.50
CA GLY A 92 3.46 3.21 -8.96
C GLY A 92 2.27 2.25 -9.04
N SER A 93 2.52 1.03 -9.52
CA SER A 93 1.54 -0.07 -9.43
C SER A 93 1.32 -0.48 -7.97
N GLN A 94 0.19 -1.15 -7.67
CA GLN A 94 -0.06 -1.62 -6.30
C GLN A 94 1.05 -2.56 -5.79
N GLU A 95 1.55 -3.44 -6.66
CA GLU A 95 2.67 -4.34 -6.33
C GLU A 95 3.96 -3.56 -6.03
N CYS A 96 4.24 -2.50 -6.80
CA CYS A 96 5.35 -1.60 -6.50
C CYS A 96 5.20 -0.93 -5.13
N LEU A 97 3.99 -0.46 -4.79
CA LEU A 97 3.72 0.14 -3.47
C LEU A 97 4.01 -0.83 -2.33
N ASP A 98 3.48 -2.06 -2.43
CA ASP A 98 3.62 -3.07 -1.39
C ASP A 98 5.09 -3.51 -1.20
N LEU A 99 5.80 -3.71 -2.32
CA LEU A 99 7.23 -4.07 -2.30
C LEU A 99 8.10 -2.91 -1.80
N TRP A 100 7.77 -1.67 -2.16
CA TRP A 100 8.46 -0.49 -1.65
C TRP A 100 8.21 -0.28 -0.15
N GLU A 101 6.99 -0.53 0.33
CA GLU A 101 6.70 -0.48 1.78
C GLU A 101 7.53 -1.52 2.51
N LEU A 102 7.58 -2.75 2.00
CA LEU A 102 8.39 -3.81 2.59
C LEU A 102 9.87 -3.41 2.66
N LEU A 103 10.38 -2.74 1.63
CA LEU A 103 11.76 -2.26 1.55
C LEU A 103 12.04 -1.13 2.54
N GLU A 104 11.21 -0.09 2.59
CA GLU A 104 11.33 1.04 3.53
C GLU A 104 11.20 0.58 5.00
N CYS A 105 10.33 -0.40 5.26
CA CYS A 105 10.12 -0.94 6.60
C CYS A 105 11.25 -1.86 7.09
N SER A 106 12.24 -2.18 6.26
CA SER A 106 13.37 -3.05 6.62
C SER A 106 14.11 -2.58 7.87
N VAL A 107 14.29 -1.27 8.03
CA VAL A 107 14.96 -0.65 9.18
C VAL A 107 14.24 -0.91 10.52
N CYS A 108 12.95 -1.25 10.46
CA CYS A 108 12.13 -1.52 11.63
C CYS A 108 12.09 -3.00 12.03
N ASP A 109 12.64 -3.91 11.22
CA ASP A 109 12.83 -5.31 11.62
C ASP A 109 13.80 -5.35 12.83
N PRO A 110 13.42 -6.00 13.95
CA PRO A 110 14.24 -6.02 15.17
C PRO A 110 15.60 -6.71 14.97
N ARG A 111 15.76 -7.56 13.95
CA ARG A 111 17.04 -8.19 13.60
C ARG A 111 17.92 -7.27 12.74
N VAL A 112 17.32 -6.32 12.03
CA VAL A 112 18.01 -5.33 11.19
C VAL A 112 18.39 -4.12 12.04
N GLY A 113 17.46 -3.58 12.84
CA GLY A 113 17.67 -2.37 13.65
C GLY A 113 18.73 -2.51 14.77
N VAL A 114 19.23 -3.71 15.02
CA VAL A 114 20.35 -3.99 15.95
C VAL A 114 21.70 -4.14 15.24
N GLN A 115 21.74 -3.99 13.90
CA GLN A 115 22.96 -4.06 13.11
C GLN A 115 23.43 -2.66 12.73
N PRO A 116 24.74 -2.41 12.68
CA PRO A 116 25.27 -1.12 12.24
C PRO A 116 25.10 -0.93 10.73
N GLY A 117 24.90 0.32 10.32
CA GLY A 117 24.84 0.73 8.91
C GLY A 117 23.44 0.60 8.29
N PRO A 118 23.30 0.96 6.99
CA PRO A 118 22.03 0.85 6.28
C PRO A 118 21.53 -0.59 6.19
N PRO A 119 20.21 -0.82 6.16
CA PRO A 119 19.63 -2.16 6.09
C PRO A 119 20.26 -3.03 4.99
N ARG A 120 20.69 -4.24 5.36
CA ARG A 120 21.26 -5.24 4.45
C ARG A 120 20.16 -6.05 3.78
N VAL A 121 19.85 -5.71 2.54
CA VAL A 121 18.75 -6.28 1.74
C VAL A 121 19.29 -7.33 0.77
N CYS A 122 18.54 -8.42 0.57
CA CYS A 122 18.89 -9.44 -0.41
C CYS A 122 18.70 -8.90 -1.84
N ALA A 123 19.65 -9.20 -2.73
CA ALA A 123 19.53 -8.87 -4.17
C ALA A 123 18.20 -9.33 -4.77
N SER A 124 17.73 -10.54 -4.42
CA SER A 124 16.45 -11.07 -4.91
C SER A 124 15.21 -10.27 -4.50
N LEU A 125 15.23 -9.59 -3.35
CA LEU A 125 14.15 -8.65 -3.00
C LEU A 125 14.28 -7.37 -3.84
N CYS A 126 15.49 -6.86 -4.00
CA CYS A 126 15.76 -5.69 -4.81
C CYS A 126 15.35 -5.88 -6.29
N ASP A 127 15.61 -7.05 -6.86
CA ASP A 127 15.22 -7.40 -8.23
C ASP A 127 13.69 -7.41 -8.39
N ARG A 128 12.96 -7.97 -7.43
CA ARG A 128 11.48 -7.92 -7.42
C ARG A 128 10.95 -6.49 -7.30
N VAL A 129 11.55 -5.68 -6.43
CA VAL A 129 11.17 -4.26 -6.29
C VAL A 129 11.40 -3.53 -7.62
N TYR A 130 12.54 -3.75 -8.27
CA TYR A 130 12.84 -3.12 -9.55
C TYR A 130 11.91 -3.58 -10.67
N GLU A 131 11.61 -4.87 -10.77
CA GLU A 131 10.66 -5.39 -11.76
C GLU A 131 9.30 -4.70 -11.63
N ALA A 132 8.77 -4.62 -10.40
CA ALA A 132 7.48 -4.00 -10.13
C ALA A 132 7.48 -2.46 -10.27
N CYS A 133 8.59 -1.80 -9.94
CA CYS A 133 8.71 -0.33 -9.90
C CYS A 133 9.44 0.27 -11.11
N SER A 134 9.89 -0.53 -12.07
CA SER A 134 10.74 -0.10 -13.21
C SER A 134 10.13 1.04 -14.05
N THR A 135 8.79 1.09 -14.11
CA THR A 135 8.03 2.10 -14.85
C THR A 135 7.58 3.28 -13.98
N ALA A 136 7.68 3.18 -12.66
CA ALA A 136 7.32 4.25 -11.75
C ALA A 136 8.38 5.36 -11.78
N TYR A 137 7.98 6.57 -11.42
CA TYR A 137 8.84 7.75 -11.48
C TYR A 137 9.60 7.98 -10.19
N PHE A 138 10.90 8.23 -10.35
CA PHE A 138 11.86 8.50 -9.28
C PHE A 138 12.64 9.78 -9.59
N ALA A 139 13.21 10.34 -8.54
CA ALA A 139 14.08 11.50 -8.57
C ALA A 139 15.20 11.34 -7.53
N ILE A 140 16.32 12.03 -7.75
CA ILE A 140 17.38 12.13 -6.74
C ILE A 140 16.92 13.14 -5.69
N ASP A 141 16.79 12.69 -4.44
CA ASP A 141 16.42 13.56 -3.33
C ASP A 141 17.56 14.56 -3.05
N ALA A 142 17.26 15.85 -3.14
CA ALA A 142 18.29 16.90 -3.05
C ALA A 142 19.04 16.90 -1.70
N LYS A 143 18.40 16.43 -0.62
CA LYS A 143 18.97 16.44 0.73
C LYS A 143 19.84 15.22 1.01
N THR A 144 19.37 14.06 0.60
CA THR A 144 20.00 12.76 0.92
C THR A 144 20.85 12.22 -0.21
N GLN A 145 20.73 12.78 -1.42
CA GLN A 145 21.44 12.37 -2.63
C GLN A 145 21.20 10.89 -2.99
N VAL A 146 20.02 10.37 -2.62
CA VAL A 146 19.57 9.01 -2.93
C VAL A 146 18.40 9.04 -3.89
N LEU A 147 18.23 7.97 -4.66
CA LEU A 147 17.07 7.79 -5.51
C LEU A 147 15.85 7.49 -4.65
N SER A 148 14.80 8.30 -4.81
CA SER A 148 13.55 8.17 -4.07
C SER A 148 12.35 8.41 -5.00
N PRO A 149 11.14 7.94 -4.64
CA PRO A 149 9.94 8.20 -5.42
C PRO A 149 9.73 9.68 -5.69
N CYS A 150 9.44 10.01 -6.95
CA CYS A 150 9.21 11.38 -7.41
C CYS A 150 7.99 11.99 -6.69
N GLY A 151 8.18 13.17 -6.12
CA GLY A 151 7.14 14.00 -5.53
C GLY A 151 6.86 15.25 -6.36
N PRO A 152 5.82 16.00 -6.01
CA PRO A 152 5.42 17.21 -6.72
C PRO A 152 6.45 18.36 -6.63
N SER A 153 7.39 18.27 -5.69
CA SER A 153 8.47 19.26 -5.49
C SER A 153 9.73 18.94 -6.29
N ASP A 154 9.81 17.79 -6.94
CA ASP A 154 11.02 17.34 -7.63
C ASP A 154 11.03 17.88 -9.06
N PHE A 155 12.17 18.44 -9.48
CA PHE A 155 12.31 19.10 -10.78
C PHE A 155 12.60 18.12 -11.92
N VAL A 156 13.32 17.05 -11.65
CA VAL A 156 13.73 16.05 -12.64
C VAL A 156 13.23 14.69 -12.17
N CYS A 157 12.19 14.21 -12.83
CA CYS A 157 11.64 12.88 -12.61
C CYS A 157 11.81 12.04 -13.87
N GLY A 158 12.25 10.80 -13.67
CA GLY A 158 12.44 9.81 -14.72
C GLY A 158 11.99 8.45 -14.20
N ARG A 159 11.73 7.52 -15.12
CA ARG A 159 11.36 6.15 -14.72
C ARG A 159 12.52 5.49 -13.98
N ALA A 160 12.26 4.58 -13.05
CA ALA A 160 13.33 3.86 -12.36
C ALA A 160 14.32 3.21 -13.35
N SER A 161 13.82 2.64 -14.44
CA SER A 161 14.62 2.06 -15.54
C SER A 161 15.48 3.05 -16.33
N GLU A 162 15.23 4.36 -16.21
CA GLU A 162 16.07 5.42 -16.81
C GLU A 162 17.22 5.83 -15.87
N TRP A 163 17.05 5.64 -14.55
CA TRP A 163 18.07 5.95 -13.55
C TRP A 163 19.03 4.80 -13.29
N VAL A 164 18.54 3.56 -13.30
CA VAL A 164 19.27 2.35 -12.91
C VAL A 164 18.91 1.16 -13.82
N SER A 165 19.84 0.22 -13.98
CA SER A 165 19.68 -0.89 -14.93
C SER A 165 19.12 -2.18 -14.32
N ASN A 166 19.24 -2.33 -12.99
CA ASN A 166 18.87 -3.56 -12.28
C ASN A 166 18.45 -3.27 -10.83
N GLY A 167 17.88 -4.26 -10.15
CA GLY A 167 17.37 -4.09 -8.79
C GLY A 167 18.44 -3.85 -7.75
N THR A 168 19.60 -4.49 -7.90
CA THR A 168 20.73 -4.25 -7.02
C THR A 168 21.18 -2.78 -7.06
N GLU A 169 21.24 -2.17 -8.24
CA GLU A 169 21.50 -0.74 -8.41
C GLU A 169 20.39 0.12 -7.82
N LEU A 170 19.11 -0.22 -8.04
CA LEU A 170 17.97 0.49 -7.45
C LEU A 170 18.10 0.59 -5.93
N CYS A 171 18.29 -0.54 -5.24
CA CYS A 171 18.44 -0.56 -3.80
C CYS A 171 19.65 0.25 -3.32
N ARG A 172 20.81 0.14 -3.99
CA ARG A 172 22.01 0.90 -3.62
C ARG A 172 21.82 2.41 -3.83
N ALA A 173 21.25 2.80 -4.97
CA ALA A 173 20.94 4.19 -5.29
C ALA A 173 19.93 4.77 -4.29
N SER A 174 19.00 3.95 -3.78
CA SER A 174 18.07 4.31 -2.72
C SER A 174 18.64 4.20 -1.30
N GLY A 175 19.97 4.07 -1.15
CA GLY A 175 20.66 4.15 0.14
C GLY A 175 20.64 2.87 0.98
N PHE A 176 20.31 1.72 0.39
CA PHE A 176 20.38 0.41 1.05
C PHE A 176 21.70 -0.30 0.79
N SER A 177 22.08 -1.18 1.71
CA SER A 177 23.20 -2.12 1.51
C SER A 177 22.67 -3.39 0.87
N VAL A 178 23.24 -3.85 -0.25
CA VAL A 178 22.75 -5.05 -0.95
C VAL A 178 23.71 -6.22 -0.77
N LYS A 179 23.15 -7.38 -0.38
CA LYS A 179 23.87 -8.65 -0.28
C LYS A 179 23.64 -9.49 -1.54
N PRO A 180 24.69 -10.04 -2.17
CA PRO A 180 24.55 -10.89 -3.35
C PRO A 180 23.78 -12.18 -3.04
N SER A 181 23.16 -12.76 -4.07
CA SER A 181 22.39 -13.99 -3.96
C SER A 181 23.31 -15.18 -3.64
N GLY A 182 23.02 -15.93 -2.57
CA GLY A 182 23.79 -17.12 -2.17
C GLY A 182 24.16 -17.24 -0.69
N GLU A 183 23.96 -16.20 0.12
CA GLU A 183 24.23 -16.23 1.56
C GLU A 183 22.96 -16.10 2.41
N GLU A 184 22.89 -16.83 3.52
CA GLU A 184 21.64 -17.16 4.23
C GLU A 184 21.01 -16.05 5.09
N SER A 185 21.67 -14.90 5.29
CA SER A 185 21.21 -13.85 6.21
C SER A 185 21.19 -12.44 5.62
N CYS A 186 20.08 -12.09 4.95
CA CYS A 186 19.74 -10.73 4.54
C CYS A 186 18.23 -10.49 4.63
N TYR A 187 17.83 -9.23 4.72
CA TYR A 187 16.42 -8.85 4.73
C TYR A 187 15.77 -9.12 3.38
N GLY A 188 14.59 -9.73 3.38
CA GLY A 188 13.89 -10.15 2.14
C GLY A 188 14.28 -11.53 1.62
N GLY A 189 15.18 -12.25 2.30
CA GLY A 189 15.45 -13.66 2.06
C GLY A 189 14.36 -14.56 2.66
N LYS A 190 14.33 -15.85 2.30
CA LYS A 190 13.27 -16.80 2.71
C LYS A 190 13.02 -16.78 4.23
N GLY A 191 14.05 -17.00 5.05
CA GLY A 191 13.92 -16.96 6.51
C GLY A 191 13.57 -15.57 7.08
N SER A 192 13.88 -14.49 6.36
CA SER A 192 13.45 -13.14 6.74
C SER A 192 11.95 -12.95 6.49
N LEU A 193 11.47 -13.37 5.32
CA LEU A 193 10.07 -13.26 4.92
C LEU A 193 9.18 -14.19 5.74
N ASP A 194 9.63 -15.40 6.04
CA ASP A 194 8.91 -16.34 6.90
C ASP A 194 8.72 -15.76 8.32
N TYR A 195 9.75 -15.08 8.86
CA TYR A 195 9.63 -14.37 10.13
C TYR A 195 8.61 -13.23 10.08
N ILE A 196 8.64 -12.42 9.01
CA ILE A 196 7.68 -11.32 8.80
C ILE A 196 6.25 -11.87 8.69
N ALA A 197 6.04 -12.91 7.90
CA ALA A 197 4.76 -13.58 7.72
C ALA A 197 4.23 -14.18 9.04
N ASN A 198 5.12 -14.75 9.86
CA ASN A 198 4.75 -15.23 11.20
C ASN A 198 4.44 -14.07 12.17
N SER A 199 5.13 -12.93 12.06
CA SER A 199 4.78 -11.72 12.81
C SER A 199 3.40 -11.18 12.40
N TRP A 200 3.04 -11.27 11.11
CA TRP A 200 1.68 -10.96 10.63
C TRP A 200 0.65 -11.90 11.25
N ARG A 201 0.87 -13.22 11.21
CA ARG A 201 -0.06 -14.22 11.78
C ARG A 201 -0.24 -14.08 13.30
N ASN A 202 0.84 -13.75 14.00
CA ASN A 202 0.83 -13.67 15.46
C ASN A 202 0.38 -12.31 15.98
N SER A 203 0.54 -11.24 15.19
CA SER A 203 -0.11 -9.96 15.46
C SER A 203 -1.63 -10.20 15.47
N PRO A 204 -2.40 -9.64 16.41
CA PRO A 204 -3.84 -9.71 16.33
C PRO A 204 -4.21 -8.69 15.26
N SER A 205 -4.02 -9.05 14.00
CA SER A 205 -4.62 -8.33 12.89
C SER A 205 -6.08 -8.74 12.88
N ASP A 206 -6.90 -7.82 13.34
CA ASP A 206 -8.28 -7.59 12.94
C ASP A 206 -8.39 -7.58 11.39
N VAL A 207 -8.26 -8.77 10.80
CA VAL A 207 -8.54 -9.07 9.39
C VAL A 207 -9.17 -10.46 9.38
N SER A 208 -10.38 -10.53 9.93
CA SER A 208 -11.35 -11.56 9.56
C SER A 208 -11.93 -11.15 8.20
N THR A 209 -11.25 -11.55 7.12
CA THR A 209 -11.77 -11.47 5.77
C THR A 209 -12.94 -12.45 5.63
N ARG A 210 -14.12 -12.02 6.10
CA ARG A 210 -15.51 -12.43 5.74
C ARG A 210 -16.56 -12.03 6.79
N VAL A 211 -16.18 -11.35 7.89
CA VAL A 211 -17.14 -10.88 8.91
C VAL A 211 -17.28 -9.33 8.94
N GLN A 212 -16.42 -8.62 8.19
CA GLN A 212 -16.13 -7.19 8.35
C GLN A 212 -17.20 -6.19 7.85
N ASP A 213 -18.23 -6.60 7.12
CA ASP A 213 -19.28 -5.67 6.64
C ASP A 213 -20.30 -5.27 7.72
N ARG A 214 -20.38 -5.99 8.85
CA ARG A 214 -21.33 -5.69 9.93
C ARG A 214 -20.73 -4.93 11.10
N GLU A 215 -19.46 -5.15 11.44
CA GLU A 215 -18.80 -4.47 12.58
C GLU A 215 -18.44 -3.01 12.28
N ILE A 216 -18.08 -2.68 11.03
CA ILE A 216 -17.79 -1.29 10.62
C ILE A 216 -19.02 -0.39 10.79
N LEU A 217 -20.23 -0.93 10.62
CA LEU A 217 -21.49 -0.22 10.80
C LEU A 217 -21.82 0.02 12.28
N GLU A 218 -21.46 -0.91 13.16
CA GLU A 218 -21.67 -0.80 14.61
C GLU A 218 -20.67 0.17 15.25
N ASP A 219 -19.40 0.17 14.81
CA ASP A 219 -18.38 1.11 15.28
C ASP A 219 -18.68 2.56 14.85
N PHE A 220 -19.26 2.73 13.65
CA PHE A 220 -19.79 4.02 13.19
C PHE A 220 -20.98 4.48 14.05
N ARG A 221 -21.84 3.56 14.46
CA ARG A 221 -22.99 3.84 15.33
C ARG A 221 -22.52 4.25 16.73
N GLN A 222 -21.54 3.55 17.30
CA GLN A 222 -20.94 3.87 18.59
C GLN A 222 -20.26 5.25 18.57
N TRP A 223 -19.54 5.56 17.50
CA TRP A 223 -18.87 6.84 17.28
C TRP A 223 -19.85 8.03 17.17
N ILE A 224 -21.03 7.83 16.55
CA ILE A 224 -22.10 8.83 16.48
C ILE A 224 -22.70 9.14 17.86
N PHE A 225 -22.74 8.18 18.80
CA PHE A 225 -23.31 8.41 20.14
C PHE A 225 -22.40 9.21 21.08
N TYR A 226 -21.07 9.23 20.85
CA TYR A 226 -20.09 9.84 21.77
C TYR A 226 -19.60 11.25 21.41
N MET A 227 -20.16 11.91 20.38
CA MET A 227 -19.77 13.29 20.03
C MET A 227 -20.32 14.35 21.02
N PRO A 228 -19.48 15.25 21.58
CA PRO A 228 -19.91 16.35 22.44
C PRO A 228 -20.73 17.40 21.68
N PHE A 229 -21.70 18.01 22.36
CA PHE A 229 -22.83 18.75 21.77
C PHE A 229 -22.42 19.93 20.85
N ASN A 230 -21.27 20.54 21.10
CA ASN A 230 -20.80 21.73 20.39
C ASN A 230 -20.29 21.43 18.97
N GLU A 231 -19.95 20.17 18.67
CA GLU A 231 -19.56 19.73 17.32
C GLU A 231 -20.76 19.29 16.47
N ARG A 232 -21.92 19.02 17.08
CA ARG A 232 -23.13 18.56 16.39
C ARG A 232 -23.77 19.63 15.49
N VAL A 233 -23.62 20.91 15.83
CA VAL A 233 -24.26 22.01 15.10
C VAL A 233 -23.52 22.34 13.80
N SER A 234 -22.18 22.31 13.80
CA SER A 234 -21.37 22.58 12.61
C SER A 234 -21.51 21.50 11.53
N TRP A 235 -21.71 20.23 11.93
CA TRP A 235 -21.93 19.12 10.99
C TRP A 235 -23.39 19.03 10.50
N ALA A 236 -24.38 19.45 11.30
CA ALA A 236 -25.78 19.50 10.86
C ALA A 236 -25.99 20.56 9.76
N VAL A 237 -25.35 21.73 9.88
CA VAL A 237 -25.42 22.80 8.87
C VAL A 237 -24.61 22.44 7.62
N GLY A 238 -23.42 21.83 7.77
CA GLY A 238 -22.60 21.38 6.64
C GLY A 238 -23.19 20.20 5.86
N GLY A 239 -23.80 19.23 6.55
CA GLY A 239 -24.40 18.03 5.95
C GLY A 239 -25.71 18.30 5.19
N MET A 240 -26.51 19.28 5.62
CA MET A 240 -27.72 19.69 4.88
C MET A 240 -27.39 20.41 3.56
N VAL A 241 -26.31 21.20 3.51
CA VAL A 241 -25.89 21.87 2.26
C VAL A 241 -25.40 20.87 1.21
N LEU A 242 -24.66 19.83 1.63
CA LEU A 242 -24.17 18.79 0.72
C LEU A 242 -25.28 17.85 0.22
N THR A 243 -26.24 17.50 1.09
CA THR A 243 -27.38 16.66 0.69
C THR A 243 -28.40 17.42 -0.17
N ALA A 244 -28.65 18.71 0.11
CA ALA A 244 -29.48 19.56 -0.75
C ALA A 244 -28.82 19.81 -2.12
N GLY A 245 -27.49 20.04 -2.16
CA GLY A 245 -26.73 20.19 -3.40
C GLY A 245 -26.75 18.93 -4.28
N LEU A 246 -26.58 17.74 -3.68
CA LEU A 246 -26.62 16.48 -4.42
C LEU A 246 -28.03 16.16 -4.95
N LEU A 247 -29.08 16.43 -4.18
CA LEU A 247 -30.47 16.26 -4.62
C LEU A 247 -30.86 17.25 -5.73
N TYR A 248 -30.36 18.50 -5.68
CA TYR A 248 -30.61 19.50 -6.71
C TYR A 248 -29.93 19.14 -8.04
N VAL A 249 -28.68 18.66 -8.01
CA VAL A 249 -27.94 18.22 -9.21
C VAL A 249 -28.58 16.96 -9.84
N ARG A 250 -29.00 15.98 -9.02
CA ARG A 250 -29.66 14.76 -9.51
C ARG A 250 -31.05 15.03 -10.10
N LYS A 251 -31.82 15.97 -9.51
CA LYS A 251 -33.13 16.40 -10.03
C LYS A 251 -33.00 17.21 -11.32
N SER A 252 -31.99 18.08 -11.41
CA SER A 252 -31.69 18.89 -12.61
C SER A 252 -31.29 18.03 -13.82
N GLN A 253 -30.41 17.03 -13.63
CA GLN A 253 -30.02 16.12 -14.71
C GLN A 253 -31.19 15.24 -15.20
N ASN A 254 -32.03 14.75 -14.29
CA ASN A 254 -33.20 13.95 -14.66
C ASN A 254 -34.28 14.78 -15.39
N GLN A 255 -34.45 16.06 -15.04
CA GLN A 255 -35.33 16.96 -15.80
C GLN A 255 -34.80 17.30 -17.19
N ARG A 256 -33.48 17.52 -17.35
CA ARG A 256 -32.86 17.75 -18.67
C ARG A 256 -32.97 16.53 -19.58
N LEU A 257 -32.83 15.31 -19.04
CA LEU A 257 -33.04 14.06 -19.78
C LEU A 257 -34.51 13.87 -20.19
N LYS A 258 -35.47 14.18 -19.30
CA LYS A 258 -36.90 14.12 -19.63
C LYS A 258 -37.30 15.15 -20.69
N GLN A 259 -36.75 16.37 -20.64
CA GLN A 259 -36.99 17.39 -21.66
C GLN A 259 -36.41 17.00 -23.02
N ALA A 260 -35.21 16.41 -23.07
CA ALA A 260 -34.61 15.90 -24.30
C ALA A 260 -35.39 14.72 -24.90
N ALA A 261 -35.96 13.85 -24.06
CA ALA A 261 -36.83 12.76 -24.51
C ALA A 261 -38.15 13.32 -25.09
N ILE A 262 -38.81 14.24 -24.38
CA ILE A 262 -40.07 14.87 -24.84
C ILE A 262 -39.85 15.66 -26.14
N GLN A 263 -38.75 16.39 -26.30
CA GLN A 263 -38.43 17.08 -27.55
C GLN A 263 -38.20 16.11 -28.72
N ARG A 264 -37.57 14.95 -28.49
CA ARG A 264 -37.41 13.92 -29.52
C ARG A 264 -38.75 13.30 -29.91
N THR A 265 -39.64 13.05 -28.95
CA THR A 265 -40.98 12.52 -29.22
C THR A 265 -41.86 13.55 -29.92
N ALA A 266 -41.78 14.83 -29.53
CA ALA A 266 -42.50 15.93 -30.20
C ALA A 266 -42.01 16.15 -31.63
N ARG A 267 -40.69 16.09 -31.90
CA ARG A 267 -40.15 16.11 -33.28
C ARG A 267 -40.65 14.93 -34.11
N LYS A 268 -40.71 13.73 -33.52
CA LYS A 268 -41.20 12.51 -34.18
C LYS A 268 -42.70 12.56 -34.49
N LEU A 269 -43.49 13.20 -33.61
CA LEU A 269 -44.92 13.46 -33.83
C LEU A 269 -45.15 14.55 -34.89
N GLY A 270 -44.35 15.62 -34.88
CA GLY A 270 -44.39 16.67 -35.91
C GLY A 270 -44.03 16.18 -37.31
N THR A 271 -43.04 15.28 -37.43
CA THR A 271 -42.74 14.61 -38.71
C THR A 271 -43.85 13.65 -39.15
N ARG A 272 -44.60 13.03 -38.22
CA ARG A 272 -45.75 12.19 -38.57
C ARG A 272 -46.97 13.00 -39.05
N LEU A 273 -47.21 14.16 -38.45
CA LEU A 273 -48.28 15.09 -38.86
C LEU A 273 -48.00 15.75 -40.22
N ASN A 274 -46.73 15.99 -40.56
CA ASN A 274 -46.35 16.47 -41.89
C ASN A 274 -46.32 15.38 -42.99
N SER A 275 -46.30 14.10 -42.62
CA SER A 275 -46.41 12.99 -43.58
C SER A 275 -47.85 12.57 -43.90
N THR A 276 -48.84 12.96 -43.09
CA THR A 276 -50.27 12.72 -43.37
C THR A 276 -50.96 13.86 -44.13
N SER A 277 -50.27 14.95 -44.47
CA SER A 277 -50.82 16.07 -45.24
C SER A 277 -50.33 16.16 -46.70
N SER A 278 -49.65 15.12 -47.23
CA SER A 278 -49.10 15.14 -48.60
C SER A 278 -49.38 13.86 -49.43
N LEU A 279 -50.55 13.25 -49.27
CA LEU A 279 -51.05 12.20 -50.16
C LEU A 279 -52.50 12.49 -50.60
N SER A 280 -52.69 13.54 -51.40
CA SER A 280 -53.81 13.65 -52.36
C SER A 280 -53.56 14.81 -53.32
N GLN A 281 -52.63 14.65 -54.27
CA GLN A 281 -52.75 15.33 -55.57
C GLN A 281 -51.77 14.75 -56.58
N GLY A 282 -52.31 14.22 -57.69
CA GLY A 282 -51.54 14.00 -58.90
C GLY A 282 -51.83 12.69 -59.62
N ASN A 283 -53.00 12.57 -60.26
CA ASN A 283 -53.08 11.79 -61.48
C ASN A 283 -53.87 12.54 -62.56
N ARG A 284 -53.14 13.20 -63.46
CA ARG A 284 -53.63 13.56 -64.80
C ARG A 284 -52.45 13.82 -65.74
N LYS A 285 -52.16 12.83 -66.57
CA LYS A 285 -51.47 12.91 -67.87
C LYS A 285 -52.18 11.84 -68.71
N GLY A 286 -53.02 12.14 -69.69
CA GLY A 286 -52.68 12.84 -70.93
C GLY A 286 -52.56 11.79 -72.05
N ILE A 287 -53.69 11.40 -72.64
CA ILE A 287 -53.90 10.70 -73.93
C ILE A 287 -55.13 11.44 -74.51
N GLY A 288 -55.17 11.98 -75.72
CA GLY A 288 -54.50 11.59 -76.95
C GLY A 288 -55.54 11.16 -77.98
N ARG A 289 -56.39 12.09 -78.43
CA ARG A 289 -57.00 12.24 -79.78
C ARG A 289 -58.12 13.27 -79.71
#